data_AF-A0AAV0AJE5-F1
#
_entry.id   AF-A0AAV0AJE5-F1
#
_cell.length_a   1.000
_cell.length_b   1.000
_cell.length_c   1.000
_cell.angle_alpha   90.00
_cell.angle_beta   90.00
_cell.angle_gamma   90.00
#
_symmetry.space_group_name_H-M   'P 1'
#
loop_
_entity.id
_entity.type
_entity.pdbx_description
1 polymer ?
#
loop_
_entity_poly.entity_id
_entity_poly.type
_entity_poly.pdbx_seq_one_letter_code
_entity_poly.pdbx_strand_id
1 'polypeptide(L)'
;MKSTHIRDKREELINHLKEADCRGAFSPGNWGVGRGIVFTAGNVNTFSRVFLTVRMLIEHMKCNLPVEIFSFPGEEADPKTKELLESLDVKFGVIDWAQKDTHRNKNFHIKASALVSCLFRESLYLHSDNLPAVLEPGTIESLCKSKGYKKLGALFWPDYWKTHGDVPNWLLIGTQCQDDWEQEAGQILIDKSWMVIRTSSGMQC
;
A
#
# COMPACT_ATOMS: atom_id res chain seq x y z
N MET A 1 13.52 24.43 -8.23
CA MET A 1 12.76 23.63 -9.23
C MET A 1 11.97 24.61 -10.09
N LYS A 2 12.08 24.59 -11.43
CA LYS A 2 11.31 25.53 -12.29
C LYS A 2 9.83 25.15 -12.25
N SER A 3 8.92 26.12 -12.07
CA SER A 3 7.48 25.88 -11.96
C SER A 3 6.89 25.10 -13.15
N THR A 4 7.42 25.33 -14.36
CA THR A 4 7.05 24.60 -15.58
C THR A 4 7.25 23.09 -15.42
N HIS A 5 8.38 22.66 -14.87
CA HIS A 5 8.70 21.23 -14.68
C HIS A 5 7.71 20.52 -13.74
N ILE A 6 7.21 21.22 -12.71
CA ILE A 6 6.22 20.66 -11.78
C ILE A 6 4.88 20.46 -12.50
N ARG A 7 4.48 21.44 -13.31
CA ARG A 7 3.24 21.35 -14.10
C ARG A 7 3.30 20.18 -15.08
N ASP A 8 4.40 20.06 -15.81
CA ASP A 8 4.60 18.98 -16.78
C ASP A 8 4.51 17.60 -16.11
N LYS A 9 5.15 17.44 -14.94
CA LYS A 9 5.07 16.19 -14.15
C LYS A 9 3.67 15.88 -13.63
N ARG A 10 2.92 16.92 -13.25
CA ARG A 10 1.53 16.76 -12.82
C ARG A 10 0.62 16.37 -14.00
N GLU A 11 0.81 16.97 -15.16
CA GLU A 11 0.10 16.60 -16.39
C GLU A 11 0.39 15.14 -16.79
N GLU A 12 1.65 14.72 -16.70
CA GLU A 12 2.07 13.33 -16.93
C GLU A 12 1.34 12.35 -15.99
N LEU A 13 1.30 12.66 -14.69
CA LEU A 13 0.58 11.85 -13.71
C LEU A 13 -0.92 11.77 -14.01
N ILE A 14 -1.55 12.91 -14.32
CA ILE A 14 -2.98 12.97 -14.64
C ILE A 14 -3.29 12.13 -15.88
N ASN A 15 -2.49 12.25 -16.94
CA ASN A 15 -2.69 11.51 -18.18
C ASN A 15 -2.51 10.00 -17.96
N HIS A 16 -1.49 9.60 -17.20
CA HIS A 16 -1.29 8.20 -16.84
C HIS A 16 -2.49 7.61 -16.09
N LEU A 17 -3.04 8.35 -15.12
CA LEU A 17 -4.21 7.93 -14.36
C LEU A 17 -5.47 7.83 -15.25
N LYS A 18 -5.64 8.75 -16.21
CA LYS A 18 -6.74 8.69 -17.19
C LYS A 18 -6.62 7.46 -18.09
N GLU A 19 -5.43 7.18 -18.61
CA GLU A 19 -5.19 6.00 -19.44
C GLU A 19 -5.41 4.70 -18.65
N ALA A 20 -5.00 4.67 -17.37
CA ALA A 20 -5.29 3.55 -16.50
C ALA A 20 -6.80 3.34 -16.30
N ASP A 21 -7.56 4.41 -16.10
CA ASP A 21 -9.02 4.36 -15.99
C ASP A 21 -9.68 3.85 -17.28
N CYS A 22 -9.25 4.34 -18.45
CA CYS A 22 -9.79 3.86 -19.72
C CYS A 22 -9.41 2.41 -20.07
N ARG A 23 -8.32 1.89 -19.52
CA ARG A 23 -8.01 0.45 -19.56
C ARG A 23 -8.81 -0.37 -18.55
N GLY A 24 -9.66 0.28 -17.75
CA GLY A 24 -10.46 -0.35 -16.72
C GLY A 24 -9.68 -0.73 -15.47
N ALA A 25 -8.51 -0.14 -15.22
CA ALA A 25 -7.68 -0.48 -14.04
C ALA A 25 -8.44 -0.25 -12.71
N PHE A 26 -9.37 0.71 -12.69
CA PHE A 26 -10.22 1.00 -11.53
C PHE A 26 -11.63 0.40 -11.65
N SER A 27 -11.84 -0.58 -12.54
CA SER A 27 -13.13 -1.26 -12.68
C SER A 27 -13.35 -2.34 -11.61
N PRO A 28 -14.61 -2.70 -11.29
CA PRO A 28 -14.92 -3.72 -10.28
C PRO A 28 -14.22 -5.06 -10.46
N GLY A 29 -13.90 -5.45 -11.71
CA GLY A 29 -13.18 -6.68 -12.00
C GLY A 29 -11.72 -6.69 -11.52
N ASN A 30 -11.11 -5.52 -11.33
CA ASN A 30 -9.71 -5.36 -10.96
C ASN A 30 -9.49 -4.97 -9.49
N TRP A 31 -10.55 -4.75 -8.72
CA TRP A 31 -10.42 -4.41 -7.31
C TRP A 31 -9.95 -5.57 -6.43
N GLY A 32 -10.09 -6.81 -6.89
CA GLY A 32 -9.92 -7.97 -6.04
C GLY A 32 -11.14 -8.23 -5.15
N VAL A 33 -11.01 -9.15 -4.19
CA VAL A 33 -12.12 -9.61 -3.35
C VAL A 33 -11.68 -9.78 -1.89
N GLY A 34 -12.64 -9.62 -0.97
CA GLY A 34 -12.39 -9.83 0.45
C GLY A 34 -11.38 -8.85 1.04
N ARG A 35 -10.82 -9.26 2.18
CA ARG A 35 -9.90 -8.45 2.99
C ARG A 35 -8.63 -9.25 3.26
N GLY A 36 -7.50 -8.58 3.33
CA GLY A 36 -6.23 -9.24 3.61
C GLY A 36 -5.11 -8.28 4.00
N ILE A 37 -3.99 -8.86 4.41
CA ILE A 37 -2.79 -8.13 4.83
C ILE A 37 -1.74 -8.24 3.74
N VAL A 38 -1.11 -7.13 3.41
CA VAL A 38 -0.09 -7.04 2.36
C VAL A 38 1.22 -6.59 2.97
N PHE A 39 2.28 -7.34 2.71
CA PHE A 39 3.65 -6.96 3.05
C PHE A 39 4.49 -6.80 1.79
N THR A 40 5.61 -6.11 1.94
CA THR A 40 6.68 -6.08 0.93
C THR A 40 7.99 -6.51 1.59
N ALA A 41 8.72 -7.41 0.95
CA ALA A 41 10.03 -7.87 1.41
C ALA A 41 10.97 -7.99 0.20
N GLY A 42 12.22 -7.55 0.35
CA GLY A 42 13.19 -7.49 -0.74
C GLY A 42 14.55 -8.15 -0.47
N ASN A 43 14.75 -8.66 0.75
CA ASN A 43 15.94 -9.40 1.16
C ASN A 43 15.66 -10.30 2.37
N VAL A 44 16.62 -11.17 2.71
CA VAL A 44 16.52 -12.13 3.82
C VAL A 44 16.07 -11.45 5.12
N ASN A 45 16.68 -10.32 5.50
CA ASN A 45 16.34 -9.61 6.74
C ASN A 45 14.90 -9.08 6.74
N THR A 46 14.39 -8.62 5.59
CA THR A 46 12.98 -8.19 5.49
C THR A 46 12.03 -9.38 5.59
N PHE A 47 12.34 -10.52 4.96
CA PHE A 47 11.51 -11.72 5.08
C PHE A 47 11.47 -12.27 6.49
N SER A 48 12.61 -12.30 7.21
CA SER A 48 12.63 -12.73 8.62
C SER A 48 11.81 -11.82 9.53
N ARG A 49 11.81 -10.50 9.28
CA ARG A 49 10.96 -9.56 10.04
C ARG A 49 9.48 -9.73 9.72
N VAL A 50 9.12 -9.88 8.44
CA VAL A 50 7.74 -10.19 8.05
C VAL A 50 7.28 -11.50 8.66
N PHE A 51 8.11 -12.54 8.66
CA PHE A 51 7.81 -13.82 9.32
C PHE A 51 7.47 -13.66 10.80
N LEU A 52 8.28 -12.88 11.54
CA LEU A 52 7.98 -12.56 12.94
C LEU A 52 6.62 -11.88 13.07
N THR A 53 6.35 -10.85 12.26
CA THR A 53 5.08 -10.13 12.29
C THR A 53 3.89 -11.04 11.95
N VAL A 54 4.00 -11.87 10.93
CA VAL A 54 2.93 -12.81 10.52
C VAL A 54 2.65 -13.83 11.61
N ARG A 55 3.69 -14.40 12.23
CA ARG A 55 3.51 -15.29 13.38
C ARG A 55 2.82 -14.59 14.55
N MET A 56 3.20 -13.36 14.85
CA MET A 56 2.51 -12.58 15.88
C MET A 56 1.03 -12.34 15.54
N LEU A 57 0.72 -12.00 14.29
CA LEU A 57 -0.64 -11.80 13.82
C LEU A 57 -1.51 -13.05 14.00
N ILE A 58 -1.01 -14.20 13.55
CA ILE A 58 -1.78 -15.46 13.53
C ILE A 58 -1.79 -16.11 14.92
N GLU A 59 -0.63 -16.33 15.53
CA GLU A 59 -0.50 -17.13 16.75
C GLU A 59 -0.95 -16.37 18.00
N HIS A 60 -0.64 -15.08 18.10
CA HIS A 60 -0.91 -14.27 19.29
C HIS A 60 -2.15 -13.40 19.15
N MET A 61 -2.28 -12.69 18.02
CA MET A 61 -3.42 -11.80 17.78
C MET A 61 -4.62 -12.50 17.17
N LYS A 62 -4.54 -13.81 16.86
CA LYS A 62 -5.66 -14.60 16.33
C LYS A 62 -6.31 -13.97 15.10
N CYS A 63 -5.51 -13.31 14.28
CA CYS A 63 -5.93 -12.69 13.02
C CYS A 63 -6.17 -13.79 11.98
N ASN A 64 -7.35 -13.77 11.34
CA ASN A 64 -7.74 -14.75 10.33
C ASN A 64 -7.67 -14.19 8.90
N LEU A 65 -7.11 -12.99 8.72
CA LEU A 65 -6.96 -12.39 7.40
C LEU A 65 -5.87 -13.12 6.60
N PRO A 66 -6.12 -13.42 5.31
CA PRO A 66 -5.10 -13.93 4.41
C PRO A 66 -3.96 -12.92 4.23
N VAL A 67 -2.75 -13.43 4.01
CA VAL A 67 -1.53 -12.63 3.90
C VAL A 67 -0.87 -12.82 2.53
N GLU A 68 -0.50 -11.72 1.90
CA GLU A 68 0.32 -11.70 0.68
C GLU A 68 1.63 -10.93 0.92
N ILE A 69 2.75 -11.47 0.44
CA ILE A 69 4.06 -10.80 0.45
C ILE A 69 4.50 -10.56 -0.98
N PHE A 70 4.85 -9.32 -1.30
CA PHE A 70 5.35 -8.93 -2.61
C PHE A 70 6.84 -8.57 -2.60
N SER A 71 7.54 -8.96 -3.66
CA SER A 71 8.96 -8.63 -3.88
C SER A 71 9.22 -8.27 -5.35
N PHE A 72 10.37 -7.65 -5.64
CA PHE A 72 10.82 -7.51 -7.02
C PHE A 72 11.42 -8.82 -7.55
N PRO A 73 11.52 -9.01 -8.88
CA PRO A 73 12.20 -10.15 -9.47
C PRO A 73 13.62 -10.34 -8.90
N GLY A 74 13.93 -11.56 -8.49
CA GLY A 74 15.22 -11.93 -7.88
C GLY A 74 15.36 -11.60 -6.40
N GLU A 75 14.34 -11.01 -5.77
CA GLU A 75 14.29 -10.83 -4.32
C GLU A 75 13.46 -11.96 -3.68
N GLU A 76 14.13 -12.91 -3.03
CA GLU A 76 13.50 -14.08 -2.44
C GLU A 76 13.88 -14.25 -0.96
N ALA A 77 13.00 -14.92 -0.22
CA ALA A 77 13.32 -15.43 1.11
C ALA A 77 14.36 -16.55 1.01
N ASP A 78 15.13 -16.76 2.08
CA ASP A 78 15.87 -18.02 2.19
C ASP A 78 14.90 -19.22 2.25
N PRO A 79 15.31 -20.42 1.81
CA PRO A 79 14.40 -21.57 1.71
C PRO A 79 13.67 -21.91 3.01
N LYS A 80 14.33 -21.74 4.17
CA LYS A 80 13.75 -22.05 5.48
C LYS A 80 12.69 -21.02 5.87
N THR A 81 12.97 -19.73 5.72
CA THR A 81 11.96 -18.68 5.99
C THR A 81 10.78 -18.79 5.04
N LYS A 82 11.02 -19.16 3.77
CA LYS A 82 9.95 -19.39 2.79
C LYS A 82 9.03 -20.52 3.23
N GLU A 83 9.57 -21.70 3.55
CA GLU A 83 8.80 -22.86 4.01
C GLU A 83 7.97 -22.53 5.27
N LEU A 84 8.57 -21.80 6.21
CA LEU A 84 7.88 -21.36 7.43
C LEU A 84 6.71 -20.40 7.14
N LEU A 85 6.88 -19.46 6.21
CA LEU A 85 5.81 -18.57 5.77
C LEU A 85 4.71 -19.33 5.01
N GLU A 86 5.07 -20.27 4.14
CA GLU A 86 4.11 -21.12 3.42
C GLU A 86 3.29 -21.99 4.39
N SER A 87 3.90 -22.49 5.47
CA SER A 87 3.17 -23.22 6.52
C SER A 87 2.13 -22.38 7.28
N LEU A 88 2.22 -21.05 7.17
CA LEU A 88 1.27 -20.08 7.74
C LEU A 88 0.25 -19.59 6.69
N ASP A 89 0.13 -20.28 5.55
CA ASP A 89 -0.76 -19.94 4.43
C ASP A 89 -0.48 -18.56 3.80
N VAL A 90 0.78 -18.13 3.83
CA VAL A 90 1.21 -16.89 3.20
C VAL A 90 1.45 -17.11 1.71
N LYS A 91 0.89 -16.22 0.89
CA LYS A 91 1.11 -16.21 -0.56
C LYS A 91 2.20 -15.24 -0.95
N PHE A 92 2.98 -15.60 -1.96
CA PHE A 92 4.04 -14.76 -2.52
C PHE A 92 3.64 -14.23 -3.89
N GLY A 93 3.90 -12.95 -4.14
CA GLY A 93 3.73 -12.30 -5.42
C GLY A 93 5.00 -11.59 -5.88
N VAL A 94 5.23 -11.56 -7.18
CA VAL A 94 6.37 -10.84 -7.77
C VAL A 94 5.83 -9.66 -8.57
N ILE A 95 6.40 -8.47 -8.35
CA ILE A 95 6.06 -7.26 -9.09
C ILE A 95 7.03 -7.11 -10.26
N ASP A 96 6.63 -7.58 -11.44
CA ASP A 96 7.43 -7.54 -12.67
C ASP A 96 7.18 -6.31 -13.56
N TRP A 97 5.99 -5.71 -13.44
CA TRP A 97 5.58 -4.53 -14.22
C TRP A 97 6.15 -3.22 -13.68
N ALA A 98 6.58 -3.17 -12.42
CA ALA A 98 7.18 -1.98 -11.83
C ALA A 98 8.72 -2.10 -11.86
N GLN A 99 9.38 -1.05 -12.34
CA GLN A 99 10.83 -1.05 -12.43
C GLN A 99 11.48 -0.84 -11.07
N LYS A 100 12.36 -1.76 -10.67
CA LYS A 100 13.28 -1.56 -9.56
C LYS A 100 14.39 -0.60 -9.99
N ASP A 101 14.63 0.45 -9.21
CA ASP A 101 15.77 1.35 -9.42
C ASP A 101 17.03 0.69 -8.84
N THR A 102 17.89 0.20 -9.73
CA THR A 102 19.15 -0.48 -9.39
C THR A 102 20.22 0.47 -8.83
N HIS A 103 20.05 1.78 -9.02
CA HIS A 103 20.95 2.80 -8.45
C HIS A 103 20.58 3.19 -7.03
N ARG A 104 19.40 2.78 -6.54
CA ARG A 104 18.95 3.03 -5.17
C ARG A 104 19.14 1.81 -4.28
N ASN A 105 19.65 2.07 -3.08
CA ASN A 105 19.72 1.06 -2.03
C ASN A 105 18.34 0.62 -1.53
N LYS A 106 17.30 1.45 -1.68
CA LYS A 106 15.94 1.18 -1.21
C LYS A 106 14.91 1.57 -2.27
N ASN A 107 13.99 0.66 -2.54
CA ASN A 107 12.95 0.80 -3.56
C ASN A 107 11.56 0.79 -2.92
N PHE A 108 11.25 1.86 -2.18
CA PHE A 108 10.00 1.96 -1.40
C PHE A 108 8.73 2.11 -2.24
N HIS A 109 8.84 2.40 -3.53
CA HIS A 109 7.68 2.51 -4.41
C HIS A 109 6.95 1.16 -4.62
N ILE A 110 7.61 0.02 -4.34
CA ILE A 110 6.99 -1.30 -4.39
C ILE A 110 5.73 -1.40 -3.52
N LYS A 111 5.61 -0.59 -2.47
CA LYS A 111 4.42 -0.53 -1.60
C LYS A 111 3.14 -0.27 -2.41
N ALA A 112 3.18 0.72 -3.31
CA ALA A 112 2.06 1.06 -4.17
C ALA A 112 1.79 -0.07 -5.17
N SER A 113 2.84 -0.64 -5.76
CA SER A 113 2.70 -1.74 -6.71
C SER A 113 2.10 -3.01 -6.07
N ALA A 114 2.48 -3.31 -4.82
CA ALA A 114 1.94 -4.41 -4.05
C ALA A 114 0.45 -4.20 -3.74
N LEU A 115 0.07 -3.00 -3.30
CA LEU A 115 -1.33 -2.66 -3.04
C LEU A 115 -2.22 -2.76 -4.29
N VAL A 116 -1.69 -2.36 -5.46
CA VAL A 116 -2.39 -2.52 -6.75
C VAL A 116 -2.52 -4.00 -7.10
N SER A 117 -1.44 -4.77 -6.99
CA SER A 117 -1.36 -6.16 -7.48
C SER A 117 -2.00 -7.19 -6.56
N CYS A 118 -2.22 -6.87 -5.28
CA CYS A 118 -2.79 -7.81 -4.32
C CYS A 118 -4.22 -8.25 -4.69
N LEU A 119 -4.62 -9.44 -4.25
CA LEU A 119 -5.94 -9.98 -4.56
C LEU A 119 -7.07 -9.38 -3.70
N PHE A 120 -6.74 -8.59 -2.69
CA PHE A 120 -7.69 -8.09 -1.70
C PHE A 120 -8.34 -6.79 -2.13
N ARG A 121 -9.67 -6.71 -2.05
CA ARG A 121 -10.38 -5.44 -2.22
C ARG A 121 -10.06 -4.47 -1.09
N GLU A 122 -10.15 -4.94 0.15
CA GLU A 122 -9.74 -4.16 1.32
C GLU A 122 -8.37 -4.67 1.80
N SER A 123 -7.32 -3.91 1.55
CA SER A 123 -5.95 -4.31 1.88
C SER A 123 -5.42 -3.48 3.04
N LEU A 124 -4.92 -4.18 4.08
CA LEU A 124 -4.10 -3.60 5.14
C LEU A 124 -2.63 -3.84 4.79
N TYR A 125 -1.96 -2.82 4.25
CA TYR A 125 -0.52 -2.85 4.09
C TYR A 125 0.18 -2.62 5.41
N LEU A 126 1.21 -3.42 5.69
CA LEU A 126 2.11 -3.28 6.81
C LEU A 126 3.57 -3.35 6.32
N HIS A 127 4.42 -2.46 6.85
CA HIS A 127 5.85 -2.52 6.56
C HIS A 127 6.49 -3.70 7.28
N SER A 128 7.66 -4.13 6.79
CA SER A 128 8.34 -5.32 7.33
C SER A 128 8.73 -5.22 8.80
N ASP A 129 8.91 -4.00 9.32
CA ASP A 129 9.23 -3.71 10.72
C ASP A 129 8.03 -3.16 11.51
N ASN A 130 6.83 -3.20 10.93
CA ASN A 130 5.62 -2.86 11.65
C ASN A 130 5.21 -4.05 12.52
N LEU A 131 5.40 -3.93 13.84
CA LEU A 131 4.86 -4.89 14.81
C LEU A 131 3.51 -4.37 15.31
N PRO A 132 2.39 -5.09 15.07
CA PRO A 132 1.09 -4.61 15.50
C PRO A 132 1.00 -4.63 17.02
N ALA A 133 0.78 -3.45 17.60
CA ALA A 133 0.61 -3.25 19.04
C ALA A 133 -0.88 -3.25 19.42
N VAL A 134 -1.63 -4.23 18.92
CA VAL A 134 -3.07 -4.27 19.12
C VAL A 134 -3.39 -4.66 20.56
N LEU A 135 -4.33 -3.95 21.16
CA LEU A 135 -4.70 -4.07 22.58
C LEU A 135 -5.38 -5.40 22.91
N GLU A 136 -6.12 -5.99 21.95
CA GLU A 136 -6.85 -7.25 22.13
C GLU A 136 -6.73 -8.17 20.88
N PRO A 137 -6.55 -9.50 21.05
CA PRO A 137 -6.59 -10.45 19.94
C PRO A 137 -7.95 -10.45 19.20
N GLY A 138 -7.93 -10.60 17.88
CA GLY A 138 -9.11 -10.71 17.03
C GLY A 138 -9.77 -9.37 16.65
N THR A 139 -9.13 -8.24 16.94
CA THR A 139 -9.72 -6.91 16.68
C THR A 139 -9.13 -6.20 15.46
N ILE A 140 -8.13 -6.74 14.77
CA ILE A 140 -7.53 -6.10 13.58
C ILE A 140 -8.58 -5.87 12.49
N GLU A 141 -9.45 -6.84 12.28
CA GLU A 141 -10.55 -6.81 11.31
C GLU A 141 -11.60 -5.72 11.63
N SER A 142 -11.57 -5.17 12.85
CA SER A 142 -12.44 -4.06 13.28
C SER A 142 -11.98 -2.70 12.76
N LEU A 143 -10.74 -2.56 12.27
CA LEU A 143 -10.23 -1.29 11.71
C LEU A 143 -11.10 -0.79 10.54
N CYS A 144 -11.58 -1.71 9.69
CA CYS A 144 -12.54 -1.42 8.61
C CYS A 144 -13.91 -0.94 9.11
N LYS A 145 -14.22 -1.09 10.40
CA LYS A 145 -15.49 -0.62 10.98
C LYS A 145 -15.42 0.83 11.45
N SER A 146 -14.22 1.42 11.49
CA SER A 146 -14.02 2.81 11.92
C SER A 146 -14.82 3.79 11.06
N LYS A 147 -15.27 4.90 11.68
CA LYS A 147 -16.04 5.93 10.97
C LYS A 147 -15.25 6.57 9.82
N GLY A 148 -13.95 6.78 10.03
CA GLY A 148 -13.05 7.34 9.02
C GLY A 148 -12.96 6.43 7.79
N TYR A 149 -12.70 5.15 8.01
CA TYR A 149 -12.63 4.16 6.92
C TYR A 149 -13.94 4.07 6.15
N LYS A 150 -15.09 3.94 6.83
CA LYS A 150 -16.40 3.86 6.17
C LYS A 150 -16.76 5.09 5.35
N LYS A 151 -16.23 6.27 5.71
CA LYS A 151 -16.49 7.53 5.01
C LYS A 151 -15.59 7.74 3.80
N LEU A 152 -14.32 7.36 3.90
CA LEU A 152 -13.30 7.69 2.91
C LEU A 152 -12.83 6.49 2.08
N GLY A 153 -13.18 5.26 2.47
CA GLY A 153 -12.62 4.04 1.90
C GLY A 153 -11.14 3.85 2.21
N ALA A 154 -10.57 4.65 3.11
CA ALA A 154 -9.17 4.58 3.49
C ALA A 154 -8.97 5.00 4.96
N LEU A 155 -7.95 4.42 5.58
CA LEU A 155 -7.48 4.76 6.91
C LEU A 155 -5.95 4.85 6.88
N PHE A 156 -5.46 6.01 7.28
CA PHE A 156 -4.05 6.34 7.44
C PHE A 156 -3.80 6.76 8.87
N TRP A 157 -2.55 6.63 9.32
CA TRP A 157 -2.13 7.06 10.63
C TRP A 157 -1.30 8.33 10.51
N PRO A 158 -1.51 9.32 11.39
CA PRO A 158 -0.69 10.51 11.40
C PRO A 158 0.74 10.14 11.79
N ASP A 159 1.69 10.75 11.10
CA ASP A 159 3.09 10.77 11.49
C ASP A 159 3.32 11.81 12.59
N TYR A 160 4.52 11.82 13.17
CA TYR A 160 4.89 12.70 14.29
C TYR A 160 5.04 14.18 13.89
N TRP A 161 5.10 14.50 12.60
CA TRP A 161 5.38 15.84 12.10
C TRP A 161 4.35 16.31 11.09
N LYS A 162 4.37 17.61 10.85
CA LYS A 162 3.57 18.29 9.83
C LYS A 162 4.48 18.79 8.71
N THR A 163 4.04 18.67 7.47
CA THR A 163 4.78 19.18 6.32
C THR A 163 4.67 20.70 6.27
N HIS A 164 5.78 21.41 6.12
CA HIS A 164 5.76 22.86 5.90
C HIS A 164 5.14 23.21 4.54
N GLY A 165 4.51 24.37 4.42
CA GLY A 165 3.86 24.79 3.18
C GLY A 165 4.79 25.07 2.02
N ASP A 166 6.07 25.26 2.31
CA ASP A 166 7.09 25.52 1.30
C ASP A 166 7.59 24.24 0.59
N VAL A 167 7.11 23.06 1.01
CA VAL A 167 7.51 21.79 0.40
C VAL A 167 6.90 21.67 -1.02
N PRO A 168 7.70 21.41 -2.07
CA PRO A 168 7.20 21.37 -3.45
C PRO A 168 6.13 20.29 -3.74
N ASN A 169 5.99 19.30 -2.85
CA ASN A 169 5.03 18.20 -3.00
C ASN A 169 3.59 18.70 -3.11
N TRP A 170 3.23 19.78 -2.40
CA TRP A 170 1.92 20.41 -2.47
C TRP A 170 1.54 20.83 -3.91
N LEU A 171 2.51 21.34 -4.67
CA LEU A 171 2.32 21.75 -6.05
C LEU A 171 2.14 20.55 -7.01
N LEU A 172 2.81 19.42 -6.72
CA LEU A 172 2.71 18.19 -7.51
C LEU A 172 1.33 17.54 -7.34
N ILE A 173 0.87 17.37 -6.10
CA ILE A 173 -0.45 16.78 -5.81
C ILE A 173 -1.60 17.75 -6.09
N GLY A 174 -1.29 19.05 -6.17
CA GLY A 174 -2.24 20.07 -6.57
C GLY A 174 -3.20 20.51 -5.48
N THR A 175 -2.83 20.34 -4.22
CA THR A 175 -3.55 20.88 -3.08
C THR A 175 -2.77 22.04 -2.47
N GLN A 176 -3.48 23.01 -1.91
CA GLN A 176 -2.85 24.03 -1.09
C GLN A 176 -2.27 23.36 0.16
N CYS A 177 -1.17 23.91 0.68
CA CYS A 177 -0.67 23.51 1.99
C CYS A 177 -1.79 23.65 3.01
N GLN A 178 -2.04 22.58 3.74
CA GLN A 178 -2.87 22.58 4.93
C GLN A 178 -1.96 22.35 6.14
N ASP A 179 -2.28 22.92 7.29
CA ASP A 179 -1.59 22.63 8.57
C ASP A 179 -1.99 21.23 9.09
N ASP A 180 -1.77 20.22 8.25
CA ASP A 180 -2.16 18.83 8.45
C ASP A 180 -0.96 17.96 8.82
N TRP A 181 -1.26 16.86 9.50
CA TRP A 181 -0.27 15.85 9.85
C TRP A 181 0.15 15.04 8.63
N GLU A 182 1.44 14.73 8.54
CA GLU A 182 1.91 13.74 7.56
C GLU A 182 1.27 12.39 7.83
N GLN A 183 1.25 11.54 6.80
CA GLN A 183 0.73 10.18 6.92
C GLN A 183 1.90 9.21 6.95
N GLU A 184 1.91 8.32 7.94
CA GLU A 184 2.86 7.22 7.98
C GLU A 184 2.61 6.28 6.79
N ALA A 185 3.67 5.96 6.05
CA ALA A 185 3.63 5.06 4.90
C ALA A 185 3.89 3.58 5.26
N GLY A 186 4.07 3.30 6.55
CA GLY A 186 4.32 1.97 7.11
C GLY A 186 3.04 1.16 7.32
N GLN A 187 1.90 1.81 7.49
CA GLN A 187 0.61 1.18 7.68
C GLN A 187 -0.48 1.91 6.91
N ILE A 188 -1.14 1.20 6.01
CA ILE A 188 -2.12 1.79 5.09
C ILE A 188 -3.28 0.81 4.95
N LEU A 189 -4.50 1.26 5.23
CA LEU A 189 -5.70 0.45 5.00
C LEU A 189 -6.57 1.13 3.93
N ILE A 190 -6.84 0.44 2.83
CA ILE A 190 -7.59 0.98 1.70
C ILE A 190 -8.65 0.00 1.18
N ASP A 191 -9.77 0.52 0.67
CA ASP A 191 -10.73 -0.19 -0.17
C ASP A 191 -10.50 0.23 -1.63
N LYS A 192 -10.02 -0.70 -2.46
CA LYS A 192 -9.74 -0.43 -3.88
C LYS A 192 -10.96 0.04 -4.67
N SER A 193 -12.18 -0.28 -4.23
CA SER A 193 -13.41 0.20 -4.88
C SER A 193 -13.66 1.70 -4.77
N TRP A 194 -13.00 2.36 -3.83
CA TRP A 194 -13.07 3.81 -3.66
C TRP A 194 -12.00 4.54 -4.46
N MET A 195 -11.05 3.81 -5.08
CA MET A 195 -10.00 4.38 -5.93
C MET A 195 -10.49 4.75 -7.34
N VAL A 196 -11.80 4.94 -7.51
CA VAL A 196 -12.38 5.46 -8.75
C VAL A 196 -12.15 6.97 -8.78
N ILE A 197 -11.45 7.45 -9.81
CA ILE A 197 -11.29 8.88 -10.05
C ILE A 197 -12.64 9.44 -10.49
N ARG A 198 -13.43 9.94 -9.53
CA ARG A 198 -14.64 10.71 -9.82
C ARG A 198 -14.23 12.12 -10.24
N THR A 199 -13.86 12.30 -11.51
CA THR A 199 -13.74 13.65 -12.07
C THR A 199 -15.14 14.26 -12.18
N SER A 200 -15.26 15.55 -11.85
CA SER A 200 -16.52 16.31 -11.82
C SER A 200 -17.19 16.43 -13.20
N SER A 201 -16.39 16.28 -14.24
CA SER A 201 -16.82 16.11 -15.63
C SER A 201 -16.89 14.61 -15.89
N GLY A 202 -18.09 14.05 -16.02
CA GLY A 202 -18.27 12.63 -16.37
C GLY A 202 -17.31 12.24 -17.48
N MET A 203 -16.24 11.54 -17.11
CA MET A 203 -15.20 11.12 -18.04
C MET A 203 -15.74 9.87 -18.71
N GLN A 204 -16.34 10.06 -19.89
CA GLN A 204 -16.44 8.99 -20.86
C GLN A 204 -15.04 8.79 -21.44
N CYS A 205 -14.47 7.62 -21.17
CA CYS A 205 -13.91 6.87 -22.28
C CYS A 205 -15.10 6.54 -23.22
#